data_AF-A0A967WAK8-F1
#
_entry.id   AF-A0A967WAK8-F1
#
_cell.length_a   1.000
_cell.length_b   1.000
_cell.length_c   1.000
_cell.angle_alpha   90.00
_cell.angle_beta   90.00
_cell.angle_gamma   90.00
#
_symmetry.space_group_name_H-M   'P 1'
#
loop_
_entity.id
_entity.type
_entity.pdbx_description
1 polymer ?
#
loop_
_entity_poly.entity_id
_entity_poly.type
_entity_poly.pdbx_seq_one_letter_code
_entity_poly.pdbx_strand_id
1 'polypeptide(L)'
;QVPKAHPVVRGIANMRGRTIPVLDLGMAIGKRPLADTGSCFVIITEFNRHVQGFAVNSVDRIINMLWNEILPPPPGASASS
;
A
#
# COMPACT_ATOMS: atom_id res chain seq x y z
N GLN A 1 15.35 9.30 -0.04
CA GLN A 1 15.15 8.38 -1.18
C GLN A 1 16.14 7.22 -1.07
N VAL A 2 15.73 6.01 -1.47
CA VAL A 2 16.55 4.79 -1.37
C VAL A 2 17.24 4.53 -2.73
N PRO A 3 18.58 4.47 -2.80
CA PRO A 3 19.30 4.19 -4.05
C PRO A 3 18.91 2.82 -4.64
N LYS A 4 18.75 2.75 -5.97
CA LYS A 4 18.40 1.52 -6.73
C LYS A 4 17.09 0.84 -6.33
N ALA A 5 16.19 1.53 -5.64
CA ALA A 5 14.89 1.00 -5.28
C ALA A 5 13.92 0.98 -6.47
N HIS A 6 12.94 0.08 -6.44
CA HIS A 6 11.84 0.05 -7.41
C HIS A 6 11.06 1.38 -7.38
N PRO A 7 10.55 1.91 -8.51
CA PRO A 7 9.88 3.22 -8.55
C PRO A 7 8.72 3.41 -7.57
N VAL A 8 8.05 2.32 -7.19
CA VAL A 8 6.96 2.35 -6.20
C VAL A 8 7.44 2.62 -4.78
N VAL A 9 8.73 2.45 -4.48
CA VAL A 9 9.29 2.65 -3.14
C VAL A 9 9.47 4.15 -2.91
N ARG A 10 8.68 4.71 -2.00
CA ARG A 10 8.78 6.13 -1.60
C ARG A 10 9.90 6.38 -0.61
N GLY A 11 10.23 5.37 0.20
CA GLY A 11 11.28 5.48 1.17
C GLY A 11 11.23 4.39 2.24
N ILE A 12 11.69 4.76 3.41
CA ILE A 12 11.81 3.90 4.57
C ILE A 12 11.23 4.65 5.76
N ALA A 13 10.40 3.98 6.55
CA ALA A 13 9.97 4.42 7.86
C ALA A 13 10.77 3.68 8.94
N ASN A 14 11.16 4.39 10.00
CA ASN A 14 11.64 3.76 11.22
C ASN A 14 10.48 3.68 12.21
N MET A 15 10.07 2.46 12.57
CA MET A 15 9.06 2.22 13.59
C MET A 15 9.56 1.19 14.59
N ARG A 16 9.59 1.58 15.87
CA ARG A 16 10.01 0.70 16.98
C ARG A 16 11.38 0.03 16.73
N GLY A 17 12.32 0.76 16.13
CA GLY A 17 13.65 0.26 15.81
C GLY A 17 13.72 -0.67 14.57
N ARG A 18 12.60 -0.86 13.85
CA ARG A 18 12.56 -1.62 12.60
C ARG A 18 12.50 -0.68 11.42
N THR A 19 13.30 -1.01 10.41
CA THR A 19 13.33 -0.35 9.10
C THR A 19 12.24 -0.96 8.24
N ILE A 20 11.18 -0.20 7.94
CA ILE A 20 10.02 -0.65 7.17
C ILE A 20 10.02 0.05 5.81
N PRO A 21 10.05 -0.68 4.68
CA PRO A 21 9.90 -0.06 3.37
C PRO A 21 8.49 0.53 3.21
N VAL A 22 8.41 1.74 2.64
CA VAL A 22 7.13 2.40 2.35
C VAL A 22 6.93 2.47 0.85
N LEU A 23 5.84 1.88 0.37
CA LEU A 23 5.46 1.79 -1.03
C LEU A 23 4.27 2.73 -1.32
N ASP A 24 4.27 3.40 -2.47
CA ASP A 24 3.08 4.07 -2.98
C ASP A 24 2.09 3.02 -3.48
N LEU A 25 0.96 2.86 -2.78
CA LEU A 25 -0.03 1.85 -3.12
C LEU A 25 -0.66 2.13 -4.49
N GLY A 26 -0.92 3.40 -4.80
CA GLY A 26 -1.50 3.80 -6.08
C GLY A 26 -0.61 3.35 -7.23
N MET A 27 0.68 3.66 -7.17
CA MET A 27 1.64 3.18 -8.18
C MET A 27 1.70 1.64 -8.24
N ALA A 28 1.70 0.97 -7.10
CA ALA A 28 1.79 -0.49 -7.03
C ALA A 28 0.60 -1.21 -7.71
N ILE A 29 -0.57 -0.55 -7.78
CA ILE A 29 -1.77 -1.08 -8.45
C ILE A 29 -2.04 -0.41 -9.82
N GLY A 30 -1.04 0.25 -10.40
CA GLY A 30 -1.15 0.87 -11.74
C GLY A 30 -1.93 2.19 -11.79
N LYS A 31 -2.13 2.86 -10.64
CA LYS A 31 -2.70 4.21 -10.56
C LYS A 31 -1.59 5.27 -10.53
N ARG A 32 -2.00 6.53 -10.58
CA ARG A 32 -1.09 7.66 -10.47
C ARG A 32 -0.43 7.70 -9.09
N PRO A 33 0.82 8.19 -8.99
CA PRO A 33 1.47 8.41 -7.71
C PRO A 33 0.70 9.41 -6.83
N LEU A 34 0.94 9.32 -5.53
CA LEU A 34 0.47 10.33 -4.57
C LEU A 34 0.98 11.71 -4.96
N ALA A 35 0.07 12.67 -5.01
CA ALA A 35 0.38 14.06 -5.36
C ALA A 35 1.16 14.76 -4.23
N ASP A 36 0.78 14.51 -2.98
CA ASP A 36 1.47 15.00 -1.79
C ASP A 36 1.75 13.85 -0.83
N THR A 37 3.03 13.67 -0.48
CA THR A 37 3.44 12.70 0.53
C THR A 37 3.44 13.26 1.95
N GLY A 38 3.30 14.58 2.13
CA GLY A 38 3.22 15.24 3.43
C GLY A 38 1.88 15.04 4.14
N SER A 39 0.78 14.90 3.39
CA SER A 39 -0.57 14.69 3.93
C SER A 39 -1.08 13.25 3.82
N CYS A 40 -0.22 12.30 3.46
CA CYS A 40 -0.62 10.91 3.24
C CYS A 40 -0.63 10.09 4.53
N PHE A 41 -1.30 8.94 4.49
CA PHE A 41 -1.30 7.95 5.58
C PHE A 41 -0.43 6.76 5.18
N VAL A 42 0.23 6.13 6.15
CA VAL A 42 0.97 4.88 5.94
C VAL A 42 0.26 3.74 6.66
N ILE A 43 -0.28 2.80 5.90
CA ILE A 43 -0.88 1.56 6.42
C ILE A 43 0.22 0.52 6.59
N ILE A 44 0.49 0.11 7.82
CA ILE A 44 1.47 -0.96 8.10
C ILE A 44 0.79 -2.30 7.97
N THR A 45 1.35 -3.17 7.13
CA THR A 45 0.84 -4.52 6.86
C THR A 45 1.96 -5.55 7.01
N GLU A 46 1.58 -6.80 7.28
CA GLU A 46 2.50 -7.92 7.36
C GLU A 46 1.99 -9.08 6.50
N PHE A 47 2.86 -9.61 5.63
CA PHE A 47 2.58 -10.81 4.86
C PHE A 47 3.86 -11.66 4.76
N ASN A 48 3.75 -12.98 4.98
CA ASN A 48 4.90 -13.88 4.98
C ASN A 48 6.09 -13.42 5.85
N ARG A 49 5.83 -12.82 7.02
CA ARG A 49 6.82 -12.22 7.94
C ARG A 49 7.56 -10.99 7.38
N HIS A 50 7.18 -10.50 6.22
CA HIS A 50 7.62 -9.22 5.70
C HIS A 50 6.65 -8.14 6.15
N VAL A 51 7.19 -7.08 6.74
CA VAL A 51 6.42 -5.90 7.16
C VAL A 51 6.69 -4.78 6.16
N GLN A 52 5.62 -4.19 5.65
CA GLN A 52 5.68 -3.08 4.70
C GLN A 52 4.64 -2.01 5.02
N GLY A 53 4.98 -0.77 4.71
CA GLY A 53 4.07 0.36 4.74
C GLY A 53 3.51 0.63 3.35
N PHE A 54 2.21 0.84 3.26
CA PHE A 54 1.56 1.37 2.07
C PHE A 54 1.16 2.82 2.30
N ALA A 55 1.78 3.73 1.55
CA ALA A 55 1.36 5.12 1.49
C ALA A 55 0.06 5.22 0.68
N VAL A 56 -0.96 5.81 1.30
CA VAL A 56 -2.30 6.01 0.74
C VAL A 56 -2.73 7.47 0.92
N ASN A 57 -3.61 7.95 0.05
CA ASN A 57 -4.05 9.34 0.09
C ASN A 57 -4.81 9.68 1.38
N SER A 58 -5.76 8.85 1.76
CA SER A 58 -6.61 9.04 2.94
C SER A 58 -7.16 7.70 3.42
N VAL A 59 -7.56 7.65 4.68
CA VAL A 59 -8.38 6.58 5.25
C VAL A 59 -9.75 7.17 5.51
N ASP A 60 -10.78 6.64 4.84
CA ASP A 60 -12.14 7.17 4.96
C ASP A 60 -12.83 6.63 6.23
N ARG A 61 -13.04 5.32 6.30
CA ARG A 61 -13.67 4.66 7.44
C ARG A 61 -13.29 3.19 7.55
N ILE A 62 -13.48 2.63 8.75
CA ILE A 62 -13.42 1.19 8.98
C ILE A 62 -14.86 0.65 8.88
N ILE A 63 -15.05 -0.38 8.06
CA ILE A 63 -16.34 -1.07 7.89
C ILE A 63 -16.14 -2.52 8.30
N ASN A 64 -17.05 -3.03 9.14
CA ASN A 64 -17.12 -4.45 9.45
C ASN A 64 -18.02 -5.13 8.42
N MET A 65 -17.55 -6.22 7.81
CA MET A 65 -18.28 -6.97 6.79
C MET A 65 -18.19 -8.47 7.07
N LEU A 66 -19.25 -9.20 6.72
CA LEU A 66 -19.29 -10.66 6.73
C LEU A 66 -18.68 -11.21 5.44
N TRP A 67 -18.09 -12.40 5.51
CA TRP A 67 -17.45 -13.04 4.34
C TRP A 67 -18.41 -13.27 3.17
N ASN A 68 -19.70 -13.49 3.42
CA ASN A 68 -20.71 -13.66 2.37
C ASN A 68 -21.09 -12.34 1.68
N GLU A 69 -20.69 -11.19 2.22
CA GLU A 69 -20.85 -9.87 1.58
C GLU A 69 -19.67 -9.53 0.66
N ILE A 70 -18.57 -10.30 0.72
CA ILE A 70 -17.40 -10.13 -0.14
C ILE A 70 -17.65 -10.88 -1.46
N LEU A 71 -17.86 -10.10 -2.52
CA LEU A 71 -17.98 -10.64 -3.86
C LEU A 71 -16.61 -11.01 -4.43
N PRO A 72 -16.51 -12.07 -5.25
CA PRO A 72 -15.29 -12.35 -5.99
C PRO A 72 -14.94 -11.18 -6.92
N PRO A 73 -13.67 -11.01 -7.30
CA PRO A 73 -13.30 -10.01 -8.28
C PRO A 73 -14.07 -10.25 -9.60
N PRO A 74 -14.49 -9.18 -10.29
CA PRO A 74 -15.26 -9.33 -11.52
C PRO A 74 -14.44 -10.06 -12.61
N PRO A 75 -15.11 -10.76 -13.56
CA PRO A 75 -14.43 -11.43 -14.66
C PRO A 75 -13.50 -10.46 -15.41
N GLY A 76 -12.22 -10.82 -15.54
CA GLY A 76 -11.21 -9.99 -16.21
C GLY A 76 -10.39 -9.07 -15.29
N ALA A 77 -10.65 -9.04 -13.97
CA ALA A 77 -9.80 -8.29 -13.02
C ALA A 77 -8.39 -8.90 -12.84
N SER A 78 -8.17 -10.14 -13.27
CA SER A 78 -6.85 -10.79 -13.35
C SER A 78 -6.31 -10.77 -14.78
N ALA A 79 -6.14 -9.60 -15.39
CA ALA A 79 -5.58 -9.50 -16.73
C ALA A 79 -4.69 -8.27 -16.90
N SER A 80 -3.53 -8.29 -16.24
CA SER A 80 -2.30 -7.61 -16.70
C SER A 80 -1.22 -7.82 -15.62
N SER A 81 -0.39 -8.84 -15.81
CA SER A 81 0.99 -8.85 -15.31
C SER A 81 1.86 -8.02 -16.26
#